data_AF-A0A959K952-F1
#
_entry.id   AF-A0A959K952-F1
#
_cell.length_a   1.000
_cell.length_b   1.000
_cell.length_c   1.000
_cell.angle_alpha   90.00
_cell.angle_beta   90.00
_cell.angle_gamma   90.00
#
_symmetry.space_group_name_H-M   'P 1'
#
loop_
_entity.id
_entity.type
_entity.pdbx_description
1 polymer ?
#
loop_
_entity_poly.entity_id
_entity_poly.type
_entity_poly.pdbx_seq_one_letter_code
_entity_poly.pdbx_strand_id
1 'polypeptide(L)'
;MTINENGWSQIRYISKYALLMTLLIFTLKWLEWKFLIMDHALEIYIGLIALFFTFLGIWIATKIVKPRVQKIIVEKKIYLDPDDSSFIDENELEKMNLSPREYEVLQHLVRGHSNAQIANELCLSLSTIKTHVSNLFQKLDVKSRTQAIEKAQRLRIVPRTTHA
;
A
#
# COMPACT_ATOMS: atom_id res chain seq x y z
N MET A 1 -42.92 39.86 73.61
CA MET A 1 -43.40 39.78 72.21
C MET A 1 -42.98 38.42 71.69
N THR A 2 -43.94 37.57 71.34
CA THR A 2 -43.83 36.11 71.27
C THR A 2 -42.90 35.63 70.15
N ILE A 3 -41.90 34.80 70.50
CA ILE A 3 -41.00 34.17 69.54
C ILE A 3 -41.76 33.03 68.86
N ASN A 4 -41.90 33.17 67.54
CA ASN A 4 -42.75 32.37 66.66
C ASN A 4 -42.18 30.96 66.45
N GLU A 5 -42.74 29.95 67.15
CA GLU A 5 -42.38 28.52 66.99
C GLU A 5 -42.69 27.96 65.59
N ASN A 6 -43.40 28.71 64.74
CA ASN A 6 -43.84 28.29 63.41
C ASN A 6 -42.73 28.39 62.32
N GLY A 7 -41.52 28.83 62.67
CA GLY A 7 -40.39 28.94 61.72
C GLY A 7 -39.74 27.60 61.36
N TRP A 8 -39.73 26.63 62.28
CA TRP A 8 -39.08 25.32 62.08
C TRP A 8 -39.83 24.44 61.08
N SER A 9 -41.16 24.58 61.00
CA SER A 9 -41.98 23.89 59.99
C SER A 9 -41.71 24.47 58.60
N GLN A 10 -41.63 25.80 58.48
CA GLN A 10 -41.33 26.51 57.22
C GLN A 10 -39.98 26.10 56.63
N ILE A 11 -38.93 25.98 57.46
CA ILE A 11 -37.61 25.50 57.00
C ILE A 11 -37.69 24.09 56.42
N ARG A 12 -38.48 23.20 57.04
CA ARG A 12 -38.68 21.83 56.52
C ARG A 12 -39.37 21.81 55.16
N TYR A 13 -40.30 22.74 54.91
CA TYR A 13 -40.93 22.89 53.59
C TYR A 13 -39.93 23.42 52.56
N ILE A 14 -39.18 24.46 52.90
CA ILE A 14 -38.15 25.05 52.03
C ILE A 14 -37.12 23.98 51.60
N SER A 15 -36.66 23.14 52.52
CA SER A 15 -35.73 22.04 52.20
C SER A 15 -36.33 21.01 51.24
N LYS A 16 -37.63 20.69 51.36
CA LYS A 16 -38.31 19.78 50.41
C LYS A 16 -38.40 20.38 49.02
N TYR A 17 -38.74 21.67 48.89
CA TYR A 17 -38.79 22.35 47.61
C TYR A 17 -37.40 22.55 46.99
N ALA A 18 -36.36 22.80 47.79
CA ALA A 18 -34.98 22.88 47.31
C ALA A 18 -34.48 21.52 46.78
N LEU A 19 -34.83 20.42 47.46
CA LEU A 19 -34.50 19.07 47.00
C LEU A 19 -35.25 18.73 45.70
N LEU A 20 -36.55 19.07 45.64
CA LEU A 20 -37.35 18.92 44.43
C LEU A 20 -36.78 19.70 43.25
N MET A 21 -36.36 20.96 43.46
CA MET A 21 -35.74 21.79 42.43
C MET A 21 -34.40 21.24 41.97
N THR A 22 -33.57 20.77 42.89
CA THR A 22 -32.28 20.16 42.55
C THR A 22 -32.48 18.89 41.73
N LEU A 23 -33.46 18.05 42.11
CA LEU A 23 -33.84 16.85 41.37
C LEU A 23 -34.35 17.19 39.96
N LEU A 24 -35.18 18.23 39.85
CA LEU A 24 -35.73 18.70 38.57
C LEU A 24 -34.61 19.21 37.65
N ILE A 25 -33.72 20.05 38.15
CA ILE A 25 -32.58 20.59 37.40
C ILE A 25 -31.63 19.45 37.00
N PHE A 26 -31.34 18.52 37.91
CA PHE A 26 -30.49 17.36 37.61
C PHE A 26 -31.10 16.51 36.50
N THR A 27 -32.40 16.24 36.56
CA THR A 27 -33.12 15.47 35.54
C THR A 27 -33.15 16.19 34.20
N LEU A 28 -33.35 17.52 34.19
CA LEU A 28 -33.29 18.33 32.98
C LEU A 28 -31.89 18.31 32.36
N LYS A 29 -30.83 18.51 33.16
CA LYS A 29 -29.45 18.42 32.68
C LYS A 29 -29.08 17.03 32.18
N TRP A 30 -29.59 15.98 32.82
CA TRP A 30 -29.40 14.60 32.37
C TRP A 30 -30.08 14.36 31.02
N LEU A 31 -31.28 14.91 30.83
CA LEU A 31 -32.03 14.80 29.58
C LEU A 31 -31.37 15.61 28.46
N GLU A 32 -30.90 16.83 28.75
CA GLU A 32 -30.08 17.63 27.83
C GLU A 32 -28.80 16.89 27.46
N TRP A 33 -28.12 16.25 28.42
CA TRP A 33 -26.91 15.47 28.10
C TRP A 33 -27.22 14.32 27.14
N LYS A 34 -28.34 13.60 27.32
CA LYS A 34 -28.78 12.59 26.35
C LYS A 34 -29.20 13.17 25.00
N PHE A 35 -29.85 14.34 24.99
CA PHE A 35 -30.35 14.97 23.76
C PHE A 35 -29.21 15.62 22.95
N LEU A 36 -28.23 16.21 23.63
CA LEU A 36 -27.01 16.78 23.05
C LEU A 36 -26.11 15.69 22.44
N ILE A 37 -26.12 14.48 22.99
CA ILE A 37 -25.55 13.30 22.31
C ILE A 37 -26.29 12.97 21.00
N MET A 38 -27.60 13.22 20.89
CA MET A 38 -28.39 12.91 19.70
C MET A 38 -28.16 13.92 18.57
N ASP A 39 -28.07 15.21 18.87
CA ASP A 39 -27.79 16.26 17.87
C ASP A 39 -26.34 16.18 17.34
N HIS A 40 -25.36 15.93 18.23
CA HIS A 40 -23.96 15.74 17.82
C HIS A 40 -23.63 14.31 17.37
N ALA A 41 -24.61 13.40 17.32
CA ALA A 41 -24.39 12.00 16.94
C ALA A 41 -23.75 11.88 15.54
N LEU A 42 -24.15 12.75 14.61
CA LEU A 42 -23.62 12.78 13.25
C LEU A 42 -22.16 13.27 13.21
N GLU A 43 -21.83 14.32 13.96
CA GLU A 43 -20.46 14.85 14.05
C GLU A 43 -19.51 13.82 14.65
N ILE A 44 -19.95 13.13 15.72
CA ILE A 44 -19.20 12.06 16.36
C ILE A 44 -19.05 10.87 15.41
N TYR A 45 -20.10 10.47 14.70
CA TYR A 45 -20.06 9.36 13.75
C TYR A 45 -19.11 9.63 12.57
N ILE A 46 -19.18 10.82 11.98
CA ILE A 46 -18.26 11.25 10.90
C ILE A 46 -16.82 11.30 11.43
N GLY A 47 -16.61 11.80 12.64
CA GLY A 47 -15.30 11.80 13.30
C GLY A 47 -14.73 10.39 13.50
N LEU A 48 -15.55 9.43 13.93
CA LEU A 48 -15.16 8.03 14.08
C LEU A 48 -14.82 7.38 12.74
N ILE A 49 -15.63 7.61 11.70
CA ILE A 49 -15.34 7.14 10.33
C ILE A 49 -14.02 7.74 9.85
N ALA A 50 -13.81 9.05 10.01
CA ALA A 50 -12.59 9.72 9.57
C ALA A 50 -11.35 9.15 10.28
N LEU A 51 -11.44 8.89 11.58
CA LEU A 51 -10.36 8.25 12.35
C LEU A 51 -10.09 6.82 11.87
N PHE A 52 -11.14 6.03 11.63
CA PHE A 52 -11.03 4.69 11.10
C PHE A 52 -10.34 4.68 9.72
N PHE A 53 -10.75 5.55 8.80
CA PHE A 53 -10.16 5.65 7.47
C PHE A 53 -8.73 6.19 7.48
N THR A 54 -8.42 7.14 8.37
CA THR A 54 -7.06 7.66 8.55
C THR A 54 -6.11 6.55 9.01
N PHE A 55 -6.52 5.78 10.02
CA PHE A 55 -5.75 4.64 10.51
C PHE A 55 -5.62 3.55 9.44
N LEU A 56 -6.72 3.22 8.76
CA LEU A 56 -6.75 2.21 7.70
C LEU A 56 -5.84 2.61 6.52
N GLY A 57 -5.88 3.87 6.10
CA GLY A 57 -5.02 4.40 5.02
C GLY A 57 -3.54 4.32 5.36
N ILE A 58 -3.14 4.73 6.56
CA ILE A 58 -1.76 4.64 7.04
C ILE A 58 -1.29 3.18 7.10
N TRP A 59 -2.16 2.27 7.58
CA TRP A 59 -1.85 0.84 7.65
C TRP A 59 -1.70 0.19 6.27
N ILE A 60 -2.61 0.50 5.33
CA ILE A 60 -2.53 -0.01 3.96
C ILE A 60 -1.27 0.50 3.26
N ALA A 61 -0.97 1.80 3.38
CA ALA A 61 0.22 2.41 2.77
C ALA A 61 1.51 1.74 3.24
N THR A 62 1.65 1.48 4.54
CA THR A 62 2.84 0.82 5.10
C THR A 62 2.91 -0.67 4.78
N LYS A 63 1.78 -1.35 4.58
CA LYS A 63 1.75 -2.80 4.30
C LYS A 63 2.04 -3.14 2.84
N ILE A 64 1.66 -2.28 1.89
CA ILE A 64 1.88 -2.51 0.46
C ILE A 64 3.30 -2.12 0.03
N VAL A 65 3.93 -1.17 0.72
CA VAL A 65 5.24 -0.61 0.32
C VAL A 65 6.42 -1.37 0.92
N LYS A 66 6.28 -2.58 1.49
CA LYS A 66 7.46 -3.40 1.84
C LYS A 66 8.04 -4.04 0.57
N PRO A 67 9.13 -3.52 -0.04
CA PRO A 67 9.76 -4.20 -1.14
C PRO A 67 10.52 -5.39 -0.54
N ARG A 68 10.08 -6.61 -0.84
CA ARG A 68 10.83 -7.83 -0.52
C ARG A 68 12.09 -7.84 -1.39
N VAL A 69 13.18 -7.27 -0.91
CA VAL A 69 14.50 -7.40 -1.54
C VAL A 69 15.46 -7.96 -0.50
N GLN A 70 15.59 -9.28 -0.51
CA GLN A 70 16.59 -10.02 0.25
C GLN A 70 17.97 -9.65 -0.29
N LYS A 71 18.82 -9.12 0.59
CA LYS A 71 20.26 -8.97 0.35
C LYS A 71 20.91 -10.31 0.65
N ILE A 72 21.56 -10.92 -0.34
CA ILE A 72 22.43 -12.08 -0.10
C ILE A 72 23.82 -11.72 -0.62
N ILE A 73 24.76 -11.70 0.32
CA ILE A 73 26.19 -11.53 0.16
C ILE A 73 26.75 -12.94 -0.07
N VAL A 74 27.33 -13.22 -1.24
CA VAL A 74 28.25 -14.37 -1.37
C VAL A 74 29.41 -13.98 -2.28
N GLU A 75 30.51 -13.73 -1.60
CA GLU A 75 31.87 -13.63 -2.10
C GLU A 75 32.30 -14.97 -2.72
N LYS A 76 32.98 -14.97 -3.88
CA LYS A 76 34.31 -15.61 -4.09
C LYS A 76 34.65 -15.98 -5.56
N LYS A 77 35.64 -15.23 -6.07
CA LYS A 77 36.77 -15.54 -6.98
C LYS A 77 36.47 -16.18 -8.35
N ILE A 78 36.55 -15.32 -9.37
CA ILE A 78 36.64 -15.64 -10.79
C ILE A 78 38.11 -16.02 -11.12
N TYR A 79 38.33 -17.16 -11.78
CA TYR A 79 39.60 -17.53 -12.41
C TYR A 79 39.70 -16.78 -13.75
N LEU A 80 40.82 -16.07 -13.98
CA LEU A 80 41.11 -15.45 -15.28
C LEU A 80 41.61 -16.52 -16.25
N ASP A 81 40.80 -16.87 -17.24
CA ASP A 81 41.25 -17.40 -18.53
C ASP A 81 41.28 -16.24 -19.54
N PRO A 82 42.38 -16.00 -20.29
CA PRO A 82 42.60 -14.72 -20.98
C PRO A 82 42.29 -14.75 -22.48
N ASP A 83 41.32 -15.55 -22.96
CA ASP A 83 40.97 -15.60 -24.39
C ASP A 83 39.63 -16.33 -24.65
N ASP A 84 38.48 -15.67 -24.46
CA ASP A 84 37.34 -15.88 -25.37
C ASP A 84 36.24 -14.83 -25.18
N SER A 85 35.66 -14.46 -26.31
CA SER A 85 34.42 -13.72 -26.46
C SER A 85 33.23 -14.41 -25.78
N SER A 86 32.26 -13.62 -25.28
CA SER A 86 30.92 -14.02 -24.81
C SER A 86 30.72 -14.47 -23.36
N PHE A 87 31.30 -13.76 -22.39
CA PHE A 87 30.85 -13.88 -21.00
C PHE A 87 29.45 -13.27 -20.81
N ILE A 88 28.42 -14.12 -20.82
CA ILE A 88 27.16 -13.84 -20.15
C ILE A 88 27.50 -13.74 -18.67
N ASP A 89 27.33 -12.55 -18.08
CA ASP A 89 27.48 -12.37 -16.64
C ASP A 89 26.30 -13.10 -15.97
N GLU A 90 26.46 -14.41 -15.70
CA GLU A 90 25.45 -15.28 -15.09
C GLU A 90 24.90 -14.67 -13.78
N ASN A 91 25.71 -13.83 -13.11
CA ASN A 91 25.35 -13.05 -11.94
C ASN A 91 24.28 -11.95 -12.17
N GLU A 92 24.13 -11.42 -13.39
CA GLU A 92 23.08 -10.44 -13.70
C GLU A 92 21.76 -11.11 -14.10
N LEU A 93 21.82 -12.33 -14.66
CA LEU A 93 20.64 -13.12 -14.99
C LEU A 93 19.90 -13.57 -13.73
N GLU A 94 20.65 -13.96 -12.69
CA GLU A 94 20.08 -14.34 -11.38
C GLU A 94 19.53 -13.15 -10.58
N LYS A 95 20.09 -11.94 -10.74
CA LYS A 95 19.63 -10.72 -10.03
C LYS A 95 18.20 -10.31 -10.38
N MET A 96 17.71 -10.66 -11.55
CA MET A 96 16.39 -10.24 -12.02
C MET A 96 15.28 -11.26 -11.81
N ASN A 97 15.60 -12.47 -11.34
CA ASN A 97 14.63 -13.57 -11.25
C ASN A 97 13.79 -13.74 -12.54
N LEU A 98 14.43 -13.55 -13.70
CA LEU A 98 13.78 -13.78 -14.98
C LEU A 98 13.62 -15.29 -15.18
N SER A 99 12.42 -15.69 -15.58
CA SER A 99 12.19 -17.05 -16.05
C SER A 99 12.98 -17.27 -17.35
N PRO A 100 13.47 -18.50 -17.62
CA PRO A 100 14.11 -18.82 -18.90
C PRO A 100 13.30 -18.32 -20.10
N ARG A 101 11.97 -18.43 -20.03
CA ARG A 101 11.08 -17.99 -21.10
C ARG A 101 10.99 -16.47 -21.25
N GLU A 102 11.08 -15.73 -20.15
CA GLU A 102 11.10 -14.27 -20.19
C GLU A 102 12.43 -13.75 -20.75
N TYR A 103 13.52 -14.45 -20.47
CA TYR A 103 14.83 -14.15 -21.05
C TYR A 103 14.87 -14.39 -22.56
N GLU A 104 14.33 -15.51 -23.04
CA GLU A 104 14.17 -15.76 -24.49
C GLU A 104 13.35 -14.66 -25.16
N VAL A 105 12.21 -14.27 -24.56
CA VAL A 105 11.39 -13.16 -25.05
C VAL A 105 12.22 -11.87 -25.10
N LEU A 106 12.98 -11.54 -24.05
CA LEU A 106 13.84 -10.36 -24.01
C LEU A 106 14.88 -10.36 -25.14
N GLN A 107 15.51 -11.50 -25.44
CA GLN A 107 16.46 -11.60 -26.55
C GLN A 107 15.80 -11.27 -27.90
N HIS A 108 14.59 -11.78 -28.14
CA HIS A 108 13.86 -11.45 -29.37
C HIS A 108 13.38 -9.99 -29.39
N LEU A 109 13.06 -9.40 -28.23
CA LEU A 109 12.71 -7.99 -28.14
C LEU A 109 13.87 -7.10 -28.61
N VAL A 110 15.10 -7.42 -28.18
CA VAL A 110 16.35 -6.71 -28.54
C VAL A 110 16.68 -6.86 -30.02
N ARG A 111 16.33 -7.99 -30.64
CA ARG A 111 16.44 -8.23 -32.09
C ARG A 111 15.39 -7.47 -32.92
N GLY A 112 14.43 -6.79 -32.28
CA GLY A 112 13.39 -6.02 -32.97
C GLY A 112 12.16 -6.82 -33.39
N HIS A 113 12.01 -8.08 -32.96
CA HIS A 113 10.85 -8.90 -33.35
C HIS A 113 9.54 -8.41 -32.72
N SER A 114 8.47 -8.38 -33.51
CA SER A 114 7.11 -8.12 -33.01
C SER A 114 6.60 -9.28 -32.15
N ASN A 115 5.61 -9.04 -31.28
CA ASN A 115 5.05 -10.10 -30.44
C ASN A 115 4.47 -11.28 -31.24
N ALA A 116 4.01 -11.03 -32.48
CA ALA A 116 3.53 -12.07 -33.39
C ALA A 116 4.68 -12.93 -33.93
N GLN A 117 5.81 -12.32 -34.29
CA GLN A 117 7.01 -13.05 -34.71
C GLN A 117 7.58 -13.87 -33.55
N ILE A 118 7.64 -13.31 -32.35
CA ILE A 118 8.09 -14.03 -31.14
C ILE A 118 7.18 -15.23 -30.85
N ALA A 119 5.87 -15.08 -31.01
CA ALA A 119 4.90 -16.15 -30.82
C ALA A 119 5.18 -17.32 -31.78
N ASN A 120 5.44 -17.02 -33.05
CA ASN A 120 5.78 -18.03 -34.05
C ASN A 120 7.12 -18.71 -33.74
N GLU A 121 8.16 -17.93 -33.43
CA GLU A 121 9.52 -18.45 -33.18
C GLU A 121 9.58 -19.37 -31.95
N LEU A 122 8.81 -19.00 -30.91
CA LEU A 122 8.75 -19.74 -29.66
C LEU A 122 7.65 -20.81 -29.65
N CYS A 123 6.89 -20.99 -30.74
CA CYS A 123 5.74 -21.89 -30.84
C CYS A 123 4.69 -21.68 -29.73
N LEU A 124 4.38 -20.42 -29.41
CA LEU A 124 3.37 -20.03 -28.42
C LEU A 124 2.26 -19.18 -29.04
N SER A 125 1.13 -19.07 -28.34
CA SER A 125 0.08 -18.13 -28.74
C SER A 125 0.49 -16.67 -28.49
N LEU A 126 -0.07 -15.75 -29.28
CA LEU A 126 0.12 -14.31 -29.12
C LEU A 126 -0.27 -13.84 -27.70
N SER A 127 -1.33 -14.41 -27.12
CA SER A 127 -1.78 -14.08 -25.76
C SER A 127 -0.74 -14.46 -24.72
N THR A 128 -0.14 -15.65 -24.83
CA THR A 128 0.92 -16.11 -23.92
C THR A 128 2.17 -15.23 -24.02
N ILE A 129 2.57 -14.81 -25.22
CA ILE A 129 3.68 -13.86 -25.38
C ILE A 129 3.36 -12.50 -24.74
N LYS A 130 2.15 -11.97 -24.91
CA LYS A 130 1.75 -10.72 -24.25
C LYS A 130 1.86 -10.83 -22.73
N THR A 131 1.47 -11.97 -22.16
CA THR A 131 1.62 -12.25 -20.72
C THR A 131 3.09 -12.29 -20.32
N HIS A 132 3.95 -13.01 -21.04
CA HIS A 132 5.39 -13.06 -20.76
C HIS A 132 6.05 -11.68 -20.86
N VAL A 133 5.70 -10.88 -21.86
CA VAL A 133 6.20 -9.49 -22.02
C VAL A 133 5.75 -8.61 -20.85
N SER A 134 4.49 -8.73 -20.41
CA SER A 134 3.98 -7.97 -19.26
C SER A 134 4.72 -8.32 -17.97
N ASN A 135 4.93 -9.62 -17.71
CA ASN A 135 5.66 -10.08 -16.53
C ASN A 135 7.14 -9.67 -16.58
N LEU A 136 7.76 -9.78 -17.76
CA LEU A 136 9.12 -9.30 -18.02
C LEU A 136 9.24 -7.80 -17.70
N PHE A 137 8.31 -6.96 -18.15
CA PHE A 137 8.32 -5.53 -17.87
C PHE A 137 8.15 -5.22 -16.37
N GLN A 138 7.30 -5.98 -15.69
CA GLN A 138 7.13 -5.86 -14.24
C GLN A 138 8.41 -6.24 -13.49
N LYS A 139 9.07 -7.34 -13.88
CA LYS A 139 10.33 -7.78 -13.26
C LYS A 139 11.50 -6.86 -13.54
N LEU A 140 11.54 -6.31 -14.76
CA LEU A 140 12.50 -5.29 -15.15
C LEU A 140 12.15 -3.91 -14.59
N ASP A 141 11.00 -3.70 -13.94
CA ASP A 141 10.53 -2.39 -13.46
C ASP A 141 10.59 -1.31 -14.57
N VAL A 142 9.92 -1.60 -15.69
CA VAL A 142 9.82 -0.73 -16.87
C VAL A 142 8.39 -0.72 -17.41
N LYS A 143 8.04 0.31 -18.20
CA LYS A 143 6.67 0.45 -18.75
C LYS A 143 6.60 0.33 -20.27
N SER A 144 7.73 0.35 -20.96
CA SER A 144 7.80 0.34 -22.42
C SER A 144 8.85 -0.61 -22.93
N ARG A 145 8.62 -1.15 -24.12
CA ARG A 145 9.56 -2.01 -24.86
C ARG A 145 10.94 -1.37 -24.98
N THR A 146 11.00 -0.09 -25.35
CA THR A 146 12.27 0.62 -25.51
C THR A 146 13.03 0.71 -24.18
N GLN A 147 12.32 0.99 -23.08
CA GLN A 147 12.91 1.02 -21.74
C GLN A 147 13.41 -0.36 -21.30
N ALA A 148 12.68 -1.43 -21.64
CA ALA A 148 13.12 -2.80 -21.35
C ALA A 148 14.43 -3.14 -22.07
N ILE A 149 14.54 -2.78 -23.35
CA ILE A 149 15.75 -2.97 -24.16
C ILE A 149 16.90 -2.14 -23.59
N GLU A 150 16.69 -0.85 -23.34
CA GLU A 150 17.70 0.05 -22.79
C GLU A 150 18.21 -0.43 -21.42
N LYS A 151 17.31 -0.84 -20.52
CA LYS A 151 17.66 -1.35 -19.19
C LYS A 151 18.43 -2.66 -19.28
N ALA A 152 18.01 -3.58 -20.15
CA ALA A 152 18.73 -4.84 -20.38
C ALA A 152 20.13 -4.61 -20.95
N GLN A 153 20.30 -3.66 -21.88
CA GLN A 153 21.61 -3.27 -22.42
C GLN A 153 22.49 -2.60 -21.36
N ARG A 154 21.91 -1.73 -20.52
CA ARG A 154 22.62 -1.07 -19.41
C ARG A 154 23.16 -2.09 -18.40
N LEU A 155 22.40 -3.14 -18.16
CA LEU A 155 22.74 -4.22 -17.24
C LEU A 155 23.58 -5.33 -17.91
N ARG A 156 23.95 -5.16 -19.19
CA ARG A 156 24.81 -6.06 -19.97
C ARG A 156 24.32 -7.51 -20.06
N ILE A 157 23.01 -7.72 -19.90
CA ILE A 157 22.37 -9.04 -19.98
C ILE A 157 22.11 -9.43 -21.45
N VAL A 158 22.04 -8.42 -22.33
CA VAL A 158 21.86 -8.58 -23.77
C VAL A 158 22.87 -7.69 -24.50
N PRO A 159 23.32 -8.08 -25.69
CA PRO A 159 24.26 -7.27 -26.47
C PRO A 159 23.65 -5.90 -26.78
N ARG A 160 24.48 -4.86 -26.73
CA ARG A 160 24.10 -3.51 -27.15
C ARG A 160 23.92 -3.53 -28.67
N THR A 161 22.68 -3.68 -29.11
CA THR A 161 22.30 -3.57 -30.52
C THR A 161 21.99 -2.12 -30.85
N THR A 162 22.82 -1.50 -31.67
CA THR A 162 22.55 -0.18 -32.27
C THR A 162 21.57 -0.40 -33.41
N HIS A 163 20.28 -0.14 -33.16
CA HIS A 163 19.30 -0.06 -34.24
C HIS A 163 19.52 1.28 -34.96
N ALA A 164 20.08 1.22 -36.16
CA ALA A 164 20.28 2.35 -37.07
C ALA A 164 19.04 2.56 -37.94
#